data_AF-A0A920KVC4-F1
#
_entry.id   AF-A0A920KVC4-F1
#
_cell.length_a   1.000
_cell.length_b   1.000
_cell.length_c   1.000
_cell.angle_alpha   90.00
_cell.angle_beta   90.00
_cell.angle_gamma   90.00
#
_symmetry.space_group_name_H-M   'P 1'
#
loop_
_entity.id
_entity.type
_entity.pdbx_description
1 polymer ?
#
loop_
_entity_poly.entity_id
_entity_poly.type
_entity_poly.pdbx_seq_one_letter_code
_entity_poly.pdbx_strand_id
1 'polypeptide(L)'
;MLEAMKLLKPDAMVGHWEFTLGQERLNELIEKIDFPFLGGNVFDTEWDEPVFESTSYFEKGGVKIAVIGQHFPYTPIANPRYLVEGWSFGIGQKLSKKI
;
A
#
# COMPACT_ATOMS: atom_id res chain seq x y z
N MET A 1 -16.35 -7.20 -2.17
CA MET A 1 -15.47 -6.03 -2.41
C MET A 1 -14.38 -6.35 -3.44
N LEU A 2 -13.52 -7.35 -3.22
CA LEU A 2 -12.44 -7.72 -4.17
C LEU A 2 -12.92 -7.88 -5.62
N GLU A 3 -13.94 -8.71 -5.86
CA GLU A 3 -14.45 -8.94 -7.22
C GLU A 3 -15.02 -7.67 -7.88
N ALA A 4 -15.56 -6.74 -7.08
CA ALA A 4 -15.99 -5.45 -7.60
C ALA A 4 -14.81 -4.59 -8.04
N MET A 5 -13.71 -4.57 -7.29
CA MET A 5 -12.50 -3.84 -7.67
C MET A 5 -11.79 -4.46 -8.87
N LYS A 6 -11.79 -5.78 -9.00
CA LYS A 6 -11.29 -6.48 -10.21
C LYS A 6 -12.09 -6.13 -11.46
N LEU A 7 -13.39 -5.86 -11.32
CA LEU A 7 -14.22 -5.40 -12.44
C LEU A 7 -13.99 -3.91 -12.74
N LEU A 8 -13.84 -3.08 -11.70
CA LEU A 8 -13.63 -1.63 -11.83
C LEU A 8 -12.24 -1.28 -12.39
N LYS A 9 -11.22 -2.08 -12.05
CA LYS A 9 -9.82 -1.91 -12.44
C LYS A 9 -9.29 -0.49 -12.16
N PRO A 10 -9.26 -0.06 -10.88
CA PRO A 10 -8.62 1.20 -10.54
C PRO A 10 -7.14 1.18 -10.97
N ASP A 11 -6.60 2.30 -11.43
CA ASP A 11 -5.19 2.35 -11.86
C ASP A 11 -4.21 2.12 -10.68
N ALA A 12 -4.62 2.39 -9.44
CA ALA A 12 -3.85 2.07 -8.22
C ALA A 12 -4.76 2.08 -6.98
N MET A 13 -4.34 1.43 -5.90
CA MET A 13 -5.05 1.40 -4.62
C MET A 13 -4.09 1.55 -3.43
N VAL A 14 -4.60 2.14 -2.35
CA VAL A 14 -3.96 2.17 -1.03
C VAL A 14 -4.92 1.54 -0.01
N GLY A 15 -4.53 1.50 1.26
CA GLY A 15 -5.25 0.74 2.28
C GLY A 15 -5.26 1.39 3.66
N HIS A 16 -6.26 1.01 4.44
CA HIS A 16 -6.40 1.29 5.87
C HIS A 16 -7.08 0.12 6.58
N TRP A 17 -8.36 -0.11 6.26
CA TRP A 17 -9.14 -1.17 6.87
C TRP A 17 -8.78 -2.55 6.32
N GLU A 18 -8.18 -2.60 5.14
CA GLU A 18 -7.68 -3.82 4.51
C GLU A 18 -6.65 -4.54 5.40
N PHE A 19 -5.87 -3.79 6.18
CA PHE A 19 -4.90 -4.34 7.14
C PHE A 19 -5.56 -5.08 8.32
N THR A 20 -6.86 -4.88 8.56
CA THR A 20 -7.58 -5.62 9.61
C THR A 20 -7.84 -7.09 9.25
N LEU A 21 -7.58 -7.47 7.99
CA LEU A 21 -7.63 -8.86 7.55
C LEU A 21 -6.40 -9.67 7.98
N GLY A 22 -5.34 -9.01 8.47
CA GLY A 22 -4.05 -9.62 8.75
C GLY A 22 -3.15 -9.70 7.49
N GLN A 23 -1.84 -9.72 7.71
CA GLN A 23 -0.83 -9.70 6.65
C GLN A 23 -0.99 -10.84 5.63
N GLU A 24 -1.18 -12.07 6.10
CA GLU A 24 -1.31 -13.25 5.23
C GLU A 24 -2.49 -13.09 4.27
N ARG A 25 -3.68 -12.78 4.81
CA ARG A 25 -4.88 -12.62 3.99
C ARG A 25 -4.77 -11.40 3.07
N LEU A 26 -4.17 -10.31 3.52
CA LEU A 26 -3.94 -9.14 2.68
C LEU A 26 -3.06 -9.50 1.48
N ASN A 27 -1.95 -10.20 1.69
CA ASN A 27 -1.04 -10.61 0.62
C ASN A 27 -1.73 -11.54 -0.38
N GLU A 28 -2.50 -12.54 0.08
CA GLU A 28 -3.31 -13.38 -0.82
C GLU A 28 -4.29 -12.60 -1.70
N LEU A 29 -4.82 -11.48 -1.19
CA LEU A 29 -5.77 -10.65 -1.92
C LEU A 29 -5.07 -9.73 -2.93
N ILE A 30 -3.89 -9.20 -2.56
CA ILE A 30 -3.04 -8.40 -3.45
C ILE A 30 -2.60 -9.24 -4.66
N GLU A 31 -2.27 -10.52 -4.47
CA GLU A 31 -1.92 -11.42 -5.58
C GLU A 31 -3.07 -11.68 -6.57
N LYS A 32 -4.32 -11.38 -6.18
CA LYS A 32 -5.52 -11.65 -6.98
C LYS A 32 -6.01 -10.44 -7.79
N ILE A 33 -5.36 -9.28 -7.67
CA ILE A 33 -5.71 -8.05 -8.40
C ILE A 33 -4.66 -7.76 -9.48
N ASP A 34 -5.09 -7.12 -10.57
CA ASP A 34 -4.26 -6.75 -11.73
C ASP A 34 -3.83 -5.27 -11.72
N PHE A 35 -3.98 -4.60 -10.58
CA PHE A 35 -3.60 -3.21 -10.35
C PHE A 35 -2.75 -3.07 -9.09
N PRO A 36 -1.88 -2.05 -9.02
CA PRO A 36 -0.92 -1.93 -7.93
C PRO A 36 -1.57 -1.51 -6.61
N PHE A 37 -1.17 -2.19 -5.53
CA PHE A 37 -1.42 -1.77 -4.15
C PHE A 37 -0.16 -1.08 -3.61
N LEU A 38 -0.22 0.23 -3.45
CA LEU A 38 0.96 1.08 -3.24
C LEU A 38 1.06 1.60 -1.80
N GLY A 39 2.27 1.61 -1.25
CA GLY A 39 2.49 1.82 0.17
C GLY A 39 3.90 2.25 0.55
N GLY A 40 4.36 3.42 0.10
CA GLY A 40 5.73 3.87 0.35
C GLY A 40 6.05 4.32 1.79
N ASN A 41 5.12 4.13 2.72
CA ASN A 41 5.25 4.51 4.12
C ASN A 41 5.16 3.34 5.10
N VAL A 42 5.30 2.11 4.59
CA VAL A 42 5.28 0.89 5.38
C VAL A 42 6.62 0.21 5.25
N PHE A 43 7.25 -0.01 6.40
CA PHE A 43 8.59 -0.59 6.50
C PHE A 43 8.58 -1.74 7.48
N ASP A 44 9.31 -2.79 7.18
CA ASP A 44 9.54 -3.84 8.16
C ASP A 44 10.38 -3.28 9.33
N THR A 45 10.15 -3.81 10.53
CA THR A 45 10.80 -3.28 11.75
C THR A 45 12.13 -3.95 12.08
N GLU A 46 12.53 -4.99 11.35
CA GLU A 46 13.78 -5.71 11.56
C GLU A 46 14.92 -5.09 10.74
N TRP A 47 14.66 -4.78 9.46
CA TRP A 47 15.64 -4.33 8.48
C TRP A 47 15.40 -2.91 7.94
N ASP A 48 14.27 -2.27 8.29
CA ASP A 48 13.87 -0.95 7.76
C ASP A 48 13.75 -0.95 6.23
N GLU A 49 13.25 -2.05 5.66
CA GLU A 49 13.02 -2.22 4.22
C GLU A 49 11.55 -1.93 3.85
N PRO A 50 11.28 -1.40 2.64
CA PRO A 50 9.92 -1.18 2.16
C PRO A 50 9.13 -2.49 2.07
N VAL A 51 7.93 -2.51 2.63
CA VAL A 51 7.01 -3.67 2.53
C VAL A 51 6.27 -3.69 1.20
N PHE A 52 5.93 -2.51 0.68
CA PHE A 52 5.18 -2.36 -0.57
C PHE A 52 5.93 -1.48 -1.56
N GLU A 53 5.64 -1.68 -2.84
CA GLU A 53 6.01 -0.73 -3.87
C GLU A 53 5.40 0.64 -3.58
N SER A 54 6.21 1.68 -3.75
CA SER A 54 5.81 3.03 -3.34
C SER A 54 5.11 3.80 -4.44
N THR A 55 5.45 3.51 -5.70
CA THR A 55 5.12 4.34 -6.85
C THR A 55 4.82 3.47 -8.05
N SER A 56 3.85 3.87 -8.88
CA SER A 56 3.64 3.32 -10.22
C SER A 56 3.60 4.44 -11.25
N TYR A 57 4.05 4.14 -12.46
CA TYR A 57 4.10 5.09 -13.56
C TYR A 57 3.11 4.69 -14.64
N PHE A 58 2.36 5.66 -15.14
CA PHE A 58 1.35 5.49 -16.17
C PHE A 58 1.58 6.48 -17.30
N GLU A 59 1.15 6.13 -18.50
CA GLU A 59 1.08 7.07 -19.61
C GLU A 59 -0.38 7.20 -20.06
N LYS A 60 -0.90 8.43 -20.06
CA LYS A 60 -2.28 8.73 -20.48
C LYS A 60 -2.26 10.02 -21.31
N GLY A 61 -2.79 9.96 -22.53
CA GLY A 61 -2.83 11.12 -23.42
C GLY A 61 -1.45 11.71 -23.75
N GLY A 62 -0.39 10.89 -23.80
CA GLY A 62 0.98 11.33 -24.04
C GLY A 62 1.68 11.98 -22.84
N VAL A 63 1.05 11.97 -21.66
CA VAL A 63 1.64 12.48 -20.42
C VAL A 63 2.05 11.31 -19.53
N LYS A 64 3.29 11.34 -19.04
CA LYS A 64 3.80 10.42 -18.01
C LYS A 64 3.36 10.89 -16.63
N ILE A 65 2.73 10.00 -15.87
CA ILE A 65 2.11 10.26 -14.57
C ILE A 65 2.74 9.31 -13.55
N ALA A 66 3.30 9.85 -12.47
CA ALA A 66 3.72 9.07 -11.31
C ALA A 66 2.62 9.09 -10.25
N VAL A 67 2.19 7.92 -9.79
CA VAL A 67 1.23 7.77 -8.68
C VAL A 67 1.98 7.21 -7.49
N ILE A 68 1.96 7.94 -6.38
CA ILE A 68 2.66 7.58 -5.14
C ILE A 68 1.62 7.16 -4.11
N GLY A 69 1.79 5.96 -3.55
CA GLY A 69 0.87 5.40 -2.55
C GLY A 69 1.30 5.69 -1.12
N GLN A 70 0.32 6.02 -0.28
CA GLN A 70 0.49 6.14 1.16
C GLN A 70 -0.67 5.47 1.88
N HIS A 71 -0.35 4.45 2.68
CA HIS A 71 -1.32 3.80 3.57
C HIS A 71 -1.63 4.69 4.78
N PHE A 72 -2.75 4.44 5.44
CA PHE A 72 -3.10 5.17 6.64
C PHE A 72 -2.00 5.01 7.72
N PRO A 73 -1.37 6.11 8.17
CA PRO A 73 -0.12 6.06 8.93
C PRO A 73 -0.29 5.56 10.36
N TYR A 74 -1.51 5.60 10.90
CA TYR A 74 -1.79 5.21 12.29
C TYR A 74 -2.45 3.82 12.38
N THR A 75 -2.32 2.99 11.34
CA THR A 75 -2.90 1.63 11.30
C THR A 75 -2.57 0.78 12.54
N PRO A 76 -1.32 0.75 13.06
CA PRO A 76 -0.97 -0.04 14.26
C PRO A 76 -1.52 0.51 15.59
N ILE A 77 -2.13 1.71 15.58
CA ILE A 77 -2.76 2.34 16.75
C ILE A 77 -4.28 2.26 16.63
N ALA A 78 -4.82 2.43 15.42
CA ALA A 78 -6.25 2.41 15.14
C ALA A 78 -6.85 0.99 15.16
N ASN A 79 -6.02 -0.05 15.00
CA ASN A 79 -6.44 -1.45 14.88
C ASN A 79 -5.57 -2.37 15.76
N PRO A 80 -5.99 -3.63 16.03
CA PRO A 80 -5.18 -4.58 16.78
C PRO A 80 -3.80 -4.79 16.14
N ARG A 81 -2.74 -4.43 16.88
CA ARG A 81 -1.36 -4.39 16.37
C ARG A 81 -0.85 -5.71 15.80
N TYR A 82 -1.28 -6.84 16.33
CA TYR A 82 -0.84 -8.17 15.89
C TYR A 82 -1.22 -8.47 14.42
N LEU A 83 -2.20 -7.76 13.85
CA LEU A 83 -2.61 -7.93 12.46
C LEU A 83 -1.57 -7.40 11.46
N VAL A 84 -0.65 -6.56 11.92
CA VAL A 84 0.44 -5.95 11.14
C VAL A 84 1.77 -6.04 11.91
N GLU A 85 1.97 -7.13 12.66
CA GLU A 85 3.18 -7.33 13.45
C GLU A 85 4.44 -7.26 12.58
N GLY A 86 5.50 -6.65 13.10
CA GLY A 86 6.74 -6.45 12.34
C GLY A 86 6.67 -5.37 11.26
N TRP A 87 5.54 -4.68 11.07
CA TRP A 87 5.43 -3.53 10.16
C TRP A 87 5.27 -2.21 10.91
N SER A 88 6.03 -1.21 10.49
CA SER A 88 5.90 0.18 10.90
C SER A 88 5.11 0.97 9.86
N PHE A 89 4.34 1.94 10.32
CA PHE A 89 3.58 2.87 9.49
C PHE A 89 3.91 4.29 9.95
N GLY A 90 4.11 5.20 9.01
CA GLY A 90 4.48 6.57 9.37
C GLY A 90 4.02 7.61 8.38
N ILE A 91 3.99 8.87 8.83
CA ILE A 91 3.95 10.03 7.94
C ILE A 91 5.40 10.34 7.56
N GLY A 92 5.96 9.51 6.68
CA GLY A 92 7.36 9.60 6.28
C GLY A 92 7.57 10.72 5.26
N GLN A 93 8.26 11.80 5.63
CA GLN A 93 8.75 12.80 4.66
C GLN A 93 9.86 12.24 3.75
N LYS A 94 10.47 11.09 4.10
CA LYS A 94 11.62 10.51 3.38
C LYS A 94 11.27 10.15 1.92
N LEU A 95 10.05 9.69 1.65
CA LEU A 95 9.63 9.33 0.29
C LEU A 95 9.30 10.57 -0.56
N SER A 96 8.61 11.56 0.03
CA SER A 96 8.28 12.84 -0.62
C SER A 96 9.50 13.66 -1.03
N LYS A 97 10.69 13.38 -0.49
CA LYS A 97 11.94 14.11 -0.76
C LYS A 97 12.84 13.45 -1.81
N LYS A 98 12.43 12.30 -2.38
CA LYS A 98 13.21 11.54 -3.38
C LYS A 98 12.75 11.79 -4.82
N ILE A 99 11.80 12.70 -5.04
CA ILE A 99 11.19 13.04 -6.35
C ILE A 99 11.58 14.45 -6.74
#